data_AF-A0A9E4Z0R1-F1
#
_entry.id   AF-A0A9E4Z0R1-F1
#
_cell.length_a   1.000
_cell.length_b   1.000
_cell.length_c   1.000
_cell.angle_alpha   90.00
_cell.angle_beta   90.00
_cell.angle_gamma   90.00
#
_symmetry.space_group_name_H-M   'P 1'
#
loop_
_entity.id
_entity.type
_entity.pdbx_description
1 polymer ?
#
loop_
_entity_poly.entity_id
_entity_poly.type
_entity_poly.pdbx_seq_one_letter_code
_entity_poly.pdbx_strand_id
1 'polypeptide(L)'
;PTEERIARMLTGTKRDHEEVIGPIPPAMEIATVRNIAIHALMAGCRPQYLPVVIAATELMLRDEFNVNGVQGTMHGVAPMMIVNGPYAAEIGLHGGNGCLGPGFRANATIGRAIRLILMNLGAGIPGVSSMTIFGMPSRFTYCLTENEEDRPWESLSASKGYLPDDNVITMAMVESPRFCFDDVSDEPGRLLTGIADTMTAMGSWNMHARSDMVVAMGPQHAEICVKAGWSRADVHRRLCELAGRKVRDLKGGGNWRRERALALPIDVDPDDDDCFIPAIKNPDDLQLIVAGGWGPCTAVCHGWSGGSRAVHGSYLV
;
A
#
# COMPACT_ATOMS: atom_id res chain seq x y z
N PRO A 1 -6.76 22.84 17.27
CA PRO A 1 -8.21 22.57 17.51
C PRO A 1 -8.62 23.06 18.90
N THR A 2 -9.90 23.01 19.28
CA THR A 2 -10.32 23.29 20.67
C THR A 2 -10.11 22.06 21.57
N GLU A 3 -9.76 22.29 22.84
CA GLU A 3 -9.47 21.21 23.80
C GLU A 3 -10.64 20.24 24.02
N GLU A 4 -11.86 20.75 24.10
CA GLU A 4 -13.09 19.93 24.16
C GLU A 4 -13.16 18.90 23.00
N ARG A 5 -12.80 19.33 21.79
CA ARG A 5 -12.79 18.45 20.60
C ARG A 5 -11.62 17.47 20.62
N ILE A 6 -10.51 17.81 21.27
CA ILE A 6 -9.34 16.93 21.45
C ILE A 6 -9.67 15.86 22.49
N ALA A 7 -10.20 16.25 23.65
CA ALA A 7 -10.69 15.34 24.68
C ALA A 7 -11.73 14.34 24.11
N ARG A 8 -12.69 14.82 23.30
CA ARG A 8 -13.66 13.94 22.63
C ARG A 8 -13.02 13.01 21.59
N MET A 9 -11.91 13.39 20.95
CA MET A 9 -11.17 12.48 20.06
C MET A 9 -10.44 11.39 20.87
N LEU A 10 -9.84 11.76 22.02
CA LEU A 10 -9.10 10.86 22.89
C LEU A 10 -9.96 9.75 23.52
N THR A 11 -11.28 9.96 23.69
CA THR A 11 -12.22 8.88 24.05
C THR A 11 -12.26 7.69 23.06
N GLY A 12 -11.59 7.82 21.91
CA GLY A 12 -11.37 6.75 20.95
C GLY A 12 -10.22 5.79 21.28
N THR A 13 -9.53 5.94 22.41
CA THR A 13 -8.48 5.01 22.85
C THR A 13 -8.47 4.87 24.38
N LYS A 14 -7.80 3.82 24.87
CA LYS A 14 -7.53 3.56 26.30
C LYS A 14 -6.06 3.82 26.69
N ARG A 15 -5.21 4.18 25.70
CA ARG A 15 -3.78 4.48 25.88
C ARG A 15 -3.58 5.81 26.60
N ASP A 16 -2.46 5.98 27.29
CA ASP A 16 -2.11 7.25 27.92
C ASP A 16 -1.95 8.32 26.82
N HIS A 17 -2.51 9.50 27.07
CA HIS A 17 -2.51 10.60 26.11
C HIS A 17 -1.10 11.14 25.85
N GLU A 18 -0.21 11.07 26.85
CA GLU A 18 1.19 11.50 26.71
C GLU A 18 2.14 10.33 26.40
N GLU A 19 1.61 9.14 26.10
CA GLU A 19 2.40 8.01 25.60
C GLU A 19 3.10 8.38 24.28
N VAL A 20 4.44 8.28 24.29
CA VAL A 20 5.29 8.56 23.11
C VAL A 20 5.25 7.37 22.16
N ILE A 21 4.82 7.63 20.93
CA ILE A 21 4.83 6.68 19.81
C ILE A 21 6.16 6.73 19.04
N GLY A 22 6.75 7.91 18.90
CA GLY A 22 8.11 8.09 18.38
C GLY A 22 8.34 9.38 17.59
N PRO A 23 9.59 9.65 17.16
CA PRO A 23 9.94 10.83 16.36
C PRO A 23 9.49 10.65 14.89
N ILE A 24 8.78 11.63 14.33
CA ILE A 24 8.35 11.58 12.92
C ILE A 24 9.42 12.24 12.03
N PRO A 25 10.04 11.53 11.07
CA PRO A 25 11.07 12.11 10.20
C PRO A 25 10.50 12.88 8.98
N PRO A 26 11.31 13.72 8.32
CA PRO A 26 12.70 14.07 8.65
C PRO A 26 12.92 15.02 9.84
N ALA A 27 11.90 15.77 10.31
CA ALA A 27 12.12 16.75 11.39
C ALA A 27 12.30 16.16 12.80
N MET A 28 11.91 14.89 13.01
CA MET A 28 12.05 14.14 14.26
C MET A 28 11.22 14.69 15.44
N GLU A 29 10.18 15.48 15.18
CA GLU A 29 9.23 15.90 16.22
C GLU A 29 8.53 14.68 16.83
N ILE A 30 8.41 14.67 18.16
CA ILE A 30 7.84 13.55 18.90
C ILE A 30 6.33 13.51 18.72
N ALA A 31 5.80 12.37 18.27
CA ALA A 31 4.37 12.07 18.30
C ALA A 31 4.01 11.35 19.61
N THR A 32 3.18 11.98 20.43
CA THR A 32 2.37 11.28 21.44
C THR A 32 1.00 10.87 20.90
N VAL A 33 0.30 10.01 21.63
CA VAL A 33 -1.13 9.71 21.40
C VAL A 33 -1.97 10.98 21.29
N ARG A 34 -1.71 12.01 22.12
CA ARG A 34 -2.37 13.33 22.04
C ARG A 34 -2.02 14.08 20.76
N ASN A 35 -0.78 14.06 20.29
CA ASN A 35 -0.43 14.65 18.99
C ASN A 35 -1.17 13.92 17.86
N ILE A 36 -1.24 12.59 17.87
CA ILE A 36 -1.93 11.78 16.86
C ILE A 36 -3.44 12.08 16.85
N ALA A 37 -4.07 12.17 18.02
CA ALA A 37 -5.47 12.56 18.17
C ALA A 37 -5.77 13.95 17.59
N ILE A 38 -4.87 14.93 17.79
CA ILE A 38 -4.99 16.27 17.18
C ILE A 38 -4.98 16.18 15.65
N HIS A 39 -4.11 15.36 15.06
CA HIS A 39 -4.05 15.17 13.60
C HIS A 39 -5.26 14.42 13.05
N ALA A 40 -5.71 13.34 13.70
CA ALA A 40 -6.95 12.65 13.34
C ALA A 40 -8.17 13.59 13.38
N LEU A 41 -8.25 14.46 14.39
CA LEU A 41 -9.30 15.47 14.51
C LEU A 41 -9.26 16.54 13.41
N MET A 42 -8.07 16.94 12.95
CA MET A 42 -7.89 17.83 11.80
C MET A 42 -8.13 17.13 10.46
N ALA A 43 -7.88 15.82 10.38
CA ALA A 43 -8.15 15.00 9.21
C ALA A 43 -9.65 14.86 8.93
N GLY A 44 -10.46 14.83 9.99
CA GLY A 44 -11.91 14.64 9.94
C GLY A 44 -12.38 13.31 10.53
N CYS A 45 -11.51 12.58 11.25
CA CYS A 45 -11.84 11.28 11.84
C CYS A 45 -13.03 11.34 12.80
N ARG A 46 -13.59 10.16 13.11
CA ARG A 46 -14.37 9.91 14.33
C ARG A 46 -13.43 9.37 15.43
N PRO A 47 -13.79 9.44 16.73
CA PRO A 47 -12.98 8.86 17.81
C PRO A 47 -12.64 7.38 17.56
N GLN A 48 -13.60 6.60 17.06
CA GLN A 48 -13.42 5.19 16.71
C GLN A 48 -12.27 4.93 15.71
N TYR A 49 -11.86 5.92 14.92
CA TYR A 49 -10.79 5.74 13.94
C TYR A 49 -9.39 5.91 14.57
N LEU A 50 -9.31 6.43 15.81
CA LEU A 50 -8.05 6.76 16.46
C LEU A 50 -7.11 5.55 16.68
N PRO A 51 -7.57 4.34 17.09
CA PRO A 51 -6.69 3.18 17.23
C PRO A 51 -5.95 2.84 15.94
N VAL A 52 -6.64 2.90 14.80
CA VAL A 52 -6.06 2.65 13.47
C VAL A 52 -4.99 3.68 13.13
N VAL A 53 -5.22 4.97 13.43
CA VAL A 53 -4.22 6.02 13.16
C VAL A 53 -3.00 5.91 14.08
N ILE A 54 -3.19 5.50 15.35
CA ILE A 54 -2.07 5.24 16.28
C ILE A 54 -1.24 4.05 15.77
N ALA A 55 -1.88 2.91 15.50
CA ALA A 55 -1.20 1.70 15.04
C ALA A 55 -0.49 1.88 13.68
N ALA A 56 -1.11 2.63 12.75
CA ALA A 56 -0.45 3.00 11.50
C ALA A 56 0.72 3.98 11.70
N THR A 57 0.70 4.81 12.74
CA THR A 57 1.85 5.65 13.13
C THR A 57 2.98 4.80 13.69
N GLU A 58 2.69 3.83 14.55
CA GLU A 58 3.66 2.86 15.06
C GLU A 58 4.29 2.02 13.95
N LEU A 59 3.48 1.51 13.00
CA LEU A 59 3.95 0.73 11.87
C LEU A 59 4.84 1.54 10.92
N MET A 60 4.46 2.78 10.59
CA MET A 60 5.26 3.57 9.65
C MET A 60 6.61 4.05 10.20
N LEU A 61 6.81 3.96 11.52
CA LEU A 61 8.09 4.29 12.18
C LEU A 61 9.08 3.12 12.25
N ARG A 62 8.70 1.94 11.76
CA ARG A 62 9.66 0.82 11.59
C ARG A 62 10.70 1.15 10.53
N ASP A 63 11.97 0.82 10.79
CA ASP A 63 13.11 1.14 9.92
C ASP A 63 12.93 0.58 8.50
N GLU A 64 12.34 -0.61 8.38
CA GLU A 64 12.09 -1.28 7.09
C GLU A 64 11.12 -0.48 6.21
N PHE A 65 10.18 0.27 6.80
CA PHE A 65 9.25 1.12 6.04
C PHE A 65 9.93 2.39 5.49
N ASN A 66 11.05 2.81 6.09
CA ASN A 66 11.89 3.94 5.68
C ASN A 66 11.09 5.21 5.33
N VAL A 67 10.18 5.59 6.22
CA VAL A 67 9.36 6.80 6.10
C VAL A 67 10.21 8.08 5.91
N ASN A 68 11.44 8.11 6.45
CA ASN A 68 12.39 9.21 6.26
C ASN A 68 12.79 9.38 4.78
N GLY A 69 13.32 8.31 4.15
CA GLY A 69 13.75 8.34 2.75
C GLY A 69 12.57 8.61 1.80
N VAL A 70 11.39 8.09 2.13
CA VAL A 70 10.16 8.33 1.36
C VAL A 70 9.68 9.77 1.49
N GLN A 71 9.69 10.36 2.69
CA GLN A 71 9.34 11.76 2.89
C GLN A 71 10.24 12.70 2.07
N GLY A 72 11.54 12.42 2.00
CA GLY A 72 12.49 13.20 1.19
C GLY A 72 12.44 12.94 -0.33
N THR A 73 11.55 12.07 -0.83
CA THR A 73 11.72 11.52 -2.18
C THR A 73 11.20 12.39 -3.33
N MET A 74 11.91 12.33 -4.47
CA MET A 74 11.49 12.92 -5.74
C MET A 74 10.32 12.20 -6.43
N HIS A 75 9.96 10.98 -5.99
CA HIS A 75 8.96 10.11 -6.63
C HIS A 75 7.53 10.31 -6.08
N GLY A 76 6.53 10.13 -6.95
CA GLY A 76 5.12 10.13 -6.55
C GLY A 76 4.74 8.84 -5.83
N VAL A 77 4.87 8.78 -4.50
CA VAL A 77 4.33 7.69 -3.65
C VAL A 77 3.61 8.21 -2.41
N ALA A 78 2.81 7.35 -1.80
CA ALA A 78 2.13 7.54 -0.52
C ALA A 78 2.09 6.23 0.30
N PRO A 79 1.99 6.30 1.65
CA PRO A 79 1.75 5.13 2.49
C PRO A 79 0.30 4.64 2.31
N MET A 80 0.13 3.56 1.57
CA MET A 80 -1.14 2.84 1.43
C MET A 80 -1.37 1.98 2.67
N MET A 81 -2.50 2.18 3.36
CA MET A 81 -2.95 1.33 4.46
C MET A 81 -4.03 0.36 4.00
N ILE A 82 -3.77 -0.93 4.15
CA ILE A 82 -4.74 -2.02 3.98
C ILE A 82 -5.06 -2.54 5.39
N VAL A 83 -6.32 -2.38 5.82
CA VAL A 83 -6.75 -2.76 7.18
C VAL A 83 -7.69 -3.97 7.09
N ASN A 84 -7.33 -5.07 7.74
CA ASN A 84 -8.16 -6.27 7.87
C ASN A 84 -8.62 -6.46 9.32
N GLY A 85 -9.57 -7.39 9.52
CA GLY A 85 -10.10 -7.77 10.83
C GLY A 85 -11.43 -7.08 11.18
N PRO A 86 -12.15 -7.59 12.19
CA PRO A 86 -13.54 -7.20 12.48
C PRO A 86 -13.74 -5.70 12.75
N TYR A 87 -12.75 -5.02 13.34
CA TYR A 87 -12.84 -3.59 13.64
C TYR A 87 -12.87 -2.71 12.39
N ALA A 88 -12.32 -3.17 11.25
CA ALA A 88 -12.40 -2.44 9.99
C ALA A 88 -13.87 -2.29 9.54
N ALA A 89 -14.65 -3.36 9.65
CA ALA A 89 -16.09 -3.36 9.39
C ALA A 89 -16.85 -2.51 10.43
N GLU A 90 -16.54 -2.64 11.73
CA GLU A 90 -17.18 -1.88 12.81
C GLU A 90 -17.10 -0.36 12.58
N ILE A 91 -15.93 0.15 12.19
CA ILE A 91 -15.74 1.59 11.97
C ILE A 91 -16.20 2.09 10.59
N GLY A 92 -16.62 1.18 9.71
CA GLY A 92 -17.02 1.50 8.33
C GLY A 92 -15.85 1.91 7.43
N LEU A 93 -14.71 1.21 7.53
CA LEU A 93 -13.77 1.13 6.41
C LEU A 93 -14.41 0.33 5.28
N HIS A 94 -14.17 0.76 4.04
CA HIS A 94 -14.80 0.17 2.87
C HIS A 94 -13.77 -0.39 1.90
N GLY A 95 -14.04 -1.58 1.34
CA GLY A 95 -13.18 -2.23 0.34
C GLY A 95 -13.83 -2.42 -1.02
N GLY A 96 -15.16 -2.31 -1.13
CA GLY A 96 -15.92 -2.49 -2.37
C GLY A 96 -15.90 -1.27 -3.31
N ASN A 97 -17.05 -1.01 -3.95
CA ASN A 97 -17.23 0.09 -4.90
C ASN A 97 -16.68 1.44 -4.38
N GLY A 98 -15.68 2.00 -5.08
CA GLY A 98 -15.12 3.32 -4.77
C GLY A 98 -14.22 3.41 -3.52
N CYS A 99 -13.68 2.30 -3.01
CA CYS A 99 -12.87 2.24 -1.78
C CYS A 99 -11.64 3.18 -1.75
N LEU A 100 -10.99 3.43 -2.89
CA LEU A 100 -9.87 4.40 -3.00
C LEU A 100 -10.32 5.84 -3.32
N GLY A 101 -11.63 6.10 -3.32
CA GLY A 101 -12.24 7.41 -3.57
C GLY A 101 -12.67 8.16 -2.30
N PRO A 102 -13.22 9.38 -2.44
CA PRO A 102 -13.62 10.23 -1.31
C PRO A 102 -14.91 9.81 -0.60
N GLY A 103 -15.62 8.78 -1.09
CA GLY A 103 -16.98 8.44 -0.64
C GLY A 103 -17.08 7.94 0.81
N PHE A 104 -16.01 7.33 1.34
CA PHE A 104 -16.04 6.62 2.62
C PHE A 104 -15.22 7.36 3.67
N ARG A 105 -15.89 7.84 4.72
CA ARG A 105 -15.26 8.75 5.70
C ARG A 105 -14.10 8.10 6.44
N ALA A 106 -14.15 6.80 6.76
CA ALA A 106 -13.03 6.12 7.40
C ALA A 106 -11.79 6.16 6.49
N ASN A 107 -11.89 5.58 5.28
CA ASN A 107 -10.87 5.60 4.23
C ASN A 107 -10.29 7.01 4.02
N ALA A 108 -11.16 7.98 3.77
CA ALA A 108 -10.78 9.34 3.41
C ALA A 108 -10.12 10.13 4.56
N THR A 109 -10.43 9.81 5.83
CA THR A 109 -9.91 10.57 6.98
C THR A 109 -8.75 9.88 7.70
N ILE A 110 -8.67 8.54 7.70
CA ILE A 110 -7.53 7.79 8.26
C ILE A 110 -6.27 8.02 7.41
N GLY A 111 -6.33 7.85 6.09
CA GLY A 111 -5.20 8.16 5.20
C GLY A 111 -4.78 9.63 5.25
N ARG A 112 -5.74 10.55 5.35
CA ARG A 112 -5.46 11.98 5.55
C ARG A 112 -4.84 12.28 6.91
N ALA A 113 -5.16 11.53 7.96
CA ALA A 113 -4.55 11.72 9.29
C ALA A 113 -3.06 11.39 9.25
N ILE A 114 -2.67 10.26 8.64
CA ILE A 114 -1.26 9.92 8.42
C ILE A 114 -0.55 10.99 7.59
N ARG A 115 -1.16 11.49 6.51
CA ARG A 115 -0.52 12.59 5.74
C ARG A 115 -0.35 13.87 6.57
N LEU A 116 -1.29 14.23 7.43
CA LEU A 116 -1.15 15.39 8.32
C LEU A 116 -0.07 15.20 9.39
N ILE A 117 0.10 13.99 9.95
CA ILE A 117 1.20 13.65 10.87
C ILE A 117 2.55 13.83 10.16
N LEU A 118 2.69 13.25 8.97
CA LEU A 118 3.90 13.37 8.15
C LEU A 118 4.22 14.82 7.74
N MET A 119 3.21 15.65 7.47
CA MET A 119 3.42 17.05 7.11
C MET A 119 3.75 17.95 8.31
N ASN A 120 3.11 17.73 9.46
CA ASN A 120 3.21 18.65 10.60
C ASN A 120 4.30 18.28 11.61
N LEU A 121 4.49 16.98 11.88
CA LEU A 121 5.54 16.48 12.79
C LEU A 121 6.78 16.05 12.02
N GLY A 122 6.60 15.39 10.87
CA GLY A 122 7.72 15.11 9.96
C GLY A 122 8.26 16.35 9.24
N ALA A 123 7.58 17.49 9.33
CA ALA A 123 7.79 18.67 8.48
C ALA A 123 7.83 18.33 6.98
N GLY A 124 7.10 17.29 6.53
CA GLY A 124 7.08 16.72 5.18
C GLY A 124 6.44 17.60 4.10
N ILE A 125 6.80 18.88 4.08
CA ILE A 125 6.22 19.96 3.30
C ILE A 125 6.75 19.92 1.86
N PRO A 126 5.88 19.88 0.83
CA PRO A 126 6.29 19.88 -0.57
C PRO A 126 7.19 21.07 -0.92
N GLY A 127 8.30 20.79 -1.60
CA GLY A 127 9.28 21.81 -2.02
C GLY A 127 10.18 22.35 -0.91
N VAL A 128 10.04 21.88 0.34
CA VAL A 128 10.90 22.27 1.48
C VAL A 128 11.71 21.08 1.98
N SER A 129 11.04 19.97 2.26
CA SER A 129 11.66 18.68 2.63
C SER A 129 11.18 17.55 1.71
N SER A 130 9.90 17.58 1.35
CA SER A 130 9.29 16.67 0.38
C SER A 130 9.62 17.12 -1.03
N MET A 131 10.71 16.58 -1.59
CA MET A 131 11.23 16.93 -2.92
C MET A 131 10.44 16.33 -4.10
N THR A 132 9.24 15.80 -3.88
CA THR A 132 8.50 15.13 -4.96
C THR A 132 8.13 16.09 -6.08
N ILE A 133 8.54 15.71 -7.30
CA ILE A 133 8.36 16.51 -8.52
C ILE A 133 6.88 16.64 -8.90
N PHE A 134 6.10 15.55 -8.80
CA PHE A 134 4.67 15.55 -9.11
C PHE A 134 3.80 15.01 -7.96
N GLY A 135 2.69 15.71 -7.69
CA GLY A 135 1.64 15.25 -6.79
C GLY A 135 0.82 14.10 -7.37
N MET A 136 0.12 13.38 -6.49
CA MET A 136 -0.87 12.36 -6.88
C MET A 136 -2.01 12.29 -5.86
N PRO A 137 -3.25 11.92 -6.25
CA PRO A 137 -4.41 11.92 -5.35
C PRO A 137 -4.24 11.08 -4.09
N SER A 138 -3.56 9.94 -4.18
CA SER A 138 -3.25 9.05 -3.04
C SER A 138 -2.41 9.73 -1.94
N ARG A 139 -1.61 10.76 -2.26
CA ARG A 139 -0.91 11.56 -1.25
C ARG A 139 -1.82 12.50 -0.45
N PHE A 140 -3.10 12.64 -0.80
CA PHE A 140 -4.09 13.27 0.08
C PHE A 140 -4.66 12.27 1.10
N THR A 141 -4.93 11.04 0.67
CA THR A 141 -5.37 9.92 1.52
C THR A 141 -5.18 8.58 0.79
N TYR A 142 -4.75 7.53 1.49
CA TYR A 142 -4.59 6.18 0.94
C TYR A 142 -4.88 5.12 2.01
N CYS A 143 -6.15 4.75 2.17
CA CYS A 143 -6.58 3.76 3.16
C CYS A 143 -7.82 3.01 2.66
N LEU A 144 -7.86 1.69 2.84
CA LEU A 144 -9.01 0.83 2.56
C LEU A 144 -8.99 -0.44 3.41
N THR A 145 -10.07 -1.21 3.34
CA THR A 145 -10.09 -2.64 3.65
C THR A 145 -10.27 -3.45 2.36
N GLU A 146 -10.30 -4.78 2.44
CA GLU A 146 -10.64 -5.64 1.30
C GLU A 146 -12.16 -5.68 1.07
N ASN A 147 -12.60 -6.11 -0.11
CA ASN A 147 -14.04 -6.27 -0.37
C ASN A 147 -14.55 -7.53 0.34
N GLU A 148 -14.87 -7.42 1.62
CA GLU A 148 -15.39 -8.50 2.47
C GLU A 148 -16.72 -9.12 1.99
N GLU A 149 -17.44 -8.47 1.06
CA GLU A 149 -18.68 -9.01 0.47
C GLU A 149 -18.38 -9.91 -0.74
N ASP A 150 -17.45 -9.50 -1.62
CA ASP A 150 -17.12 -10.20 -2.89
C ASP A 150 -15.69 -10.81 -2.93
N ARG A 151 -15.05 -11.10 -1.77
CA ARG A 151 -13.69 -11.69 -1.69
C ARG A 151 -13.75 -13.23 -1.66
N PRO A 152 -13.32 -13.96 -2.73
CA PRO A 152 -13.47 -15.41 -2.82
C PRO A 152 -12.28 -16.23 -2.25
N TRP A 153 -11.29 -15.58 -1.64
CA TRP A 153 -10.09 -16.18 -1.04
C TRP A 153 -9.86 -15.69 0.39
N GLU A 154 -8.82 -16.18 1.07
CA GLU A 154 -8.36 -15.62 2.34
C GLU A 154 -7.86 -14.16 2.20
N SER A 155 -7.90 -13.39 3.29
CA SER A 155 -7.45 -11.99 3.32
C SER A 155 -5.93 -11.86 3.28
N LEU A 156 -5.42 -10.65 3.02
CA LEU A 156 -4.00 -10.35 3.12
C LEU A 156 -3.45 -10.71 4.52
N SER A 157 -4.18 -10.37 5.59
CA SER A 157 -3.81 -10.74 6.97
C SER A 157 -3.75 -12.26 7.18
N ALA A 158 -4.78 -13.00 6.77
CA ALA A 158 -4.80 -14.46 6.89
C ALA A 158 -3.67 -15.12 6.10
N SER A 159 -3.35 -14.60 4.90
CA SER A 159 -2.23 -15.08 4.10
C SER A 159 -0.84 -14.79 4.70
N LYS A 160 -0.77 -13.87 5.66
CA LYS A 160 0.43 -13.54 6.45
C LYS A 160 0.47 -14.29 7.80
N GLY A 161 -0.47 -15.21 8.04
CA GLY A 161 -0.51 -16.06 9.23
C GLY A 161 -1.24 -15.48 10.44
N TYR A 162 -1.97 -14.37 10.29
CA TYR A 162 -2.84 -13.83 11.34
C TYR A 162 -4.16 -14.62 11.44
N LEU A 163 -4.79 -14.57 12.62
CA LEU A 163 -6.09 -15.19 12.86
C LEU A 163 -7.23 -14.35 12.25
N PRO A 164 -8.40 -14.94 11.93
CA PRO A 164 -9.53 -14.20 11.35
C PRO A 164 -10.04 -13.03 12.21
N ASP A 165 -9.94 -13.16 13.54
CA ASP A 165 -10.36 -12.14 14.51
C ASP A 165 -9.28 -11.08 14.80
N ASP A 166 -8.05 -11.24 14.27
CA ASP A 166 -6.99 -10.26 14.45
C ASP A 166 -7.28 -8.98 13.65
N ASN A 167 -7.28 -7.84 14.33
CA ASN A 167 -7.29 -6.54 13.68
C ASN A 167 -5.87 -6.21 13.20
N VAL A 168 -5.66 -6.13 11.90
CA VAL A 168 -4.32 -6.04 11.28
C VAL A 168 -4.26 -4.88 10.31
N ILE A 169 -3.14 -4.15 10.32
CA ILE A 169 -2.80 -3.18 9.27
C ILE A 169 -1.58 -3.72 8.51
N THR A 170 -1.65 -3.72 7.18
CA THR A 170 -0.48 -3.76 6.29
C THR A 170 -0.29 -2.40 5.66
N MET A 171 0.94 -1.89 5.64
CA MET A 171 1.32 -0.63 5.01
C MET A 171 2.34 -0.86 3.90
N ALA A 172 2.16 -0.22 2.75
CA ALA A 172 3.11 -0.25 1.63
C ALA A 172 3.34 1.16 1.06
N MET A 173 4.57 1.48 0.65
CA MET A 173 4.91 2.77 0.03
C MET A 173 4.81 2.65 -1.49
N VAL A 174 3.66 3.06 -2.03
CA VAL A 174 3.29 2.81 -3.44
C VAL A 174 2.73 4.05 -4.14
N GLU A 175 2.78 4.01 -5.47
CA GLU A 175 2.15 4.97 -6.39
C GLU A 175 0.61 4.93 -6.30
N SER A 176 -0.05 5.89 -6.95
CA SER A 176 -1.48 5.76 -7.30
C SER A 176 -1.74 4.49 -8.14
N PRO A 177 -2.95 3.92 -8.08
CA PRO A 177 -3.29 2.75 -8.89
C PRO A 177 -3.26 3.06 -10.38
N ARG A 178 -2.54 2.21 -11.15
CA ARG A 178 -2.71 2.06 -12.59
C ARG A 178 -3.75 0.96 -12.81
N PHE A 179 -4.83 1.26 -13.55
CA PHE A 179 -5.88 0.28 -13.81
C PHE A 179 -5.56 -0.61 -15.01
N CYS A 180 -5.71 -1.91 -14.83
CA CYS A 180 -5.82 -2.93 -15.86
C CYS A 180 -7.31 -3.20 -16.09
N PHE A 181 -7.83 -2.87 -17.28
CA PHE A 181 -9.22 -3.15 -17.67
C PHE A 181 -9.24 -4.36 -18.61
N ASP A 182 -10.07 -5.36 -18.31
CA ASP A 182 -10.26 -6.54 -19.15
C ASP A 182 -11.65 -7.12 -18.91
N ASP A 183 -12.55 -6.88 -19.87
CA ASP A 183 -13.93 -7.39 -19.91
C ASP A 183 -14.10 -8.58 -20.87
N VAL A 184 -12.99 -9.11 -21.41
CA VAL A 184 -12.99 -10.12 -22.48
C VAL A 184 -12.29 -11.41 -22.09
N SER A 185 -11.45 -11.43 -21.05
CA SER A 185 -10.83 -12.66 -20.53
C SER A 185 -11.80 -13.48 -19.68
N ASP A 186 -11.88 -14.76 -20.02
CA ASP A 186 -12.70 -15.80 -19.41
C ASP A 186 -11.86 -16.92 -18.74
N GLU A 187 -10.54 -16.93 -18.98
CA GLU A 187 -9.58 -17.84 -18.35
C GLU A 187 -8.46 -17.08 -17.59
N PRO A 188 -7.86 -17.67 -16.53
CA PRO A 188 -6.87 -16.98 -15.69
C PRO A 188 -5.56 -16.71 -16.43
N GLY A 189 -5.13 -17.63 -17.31
CA GLY A 189 -3.84 -17.51 -18.02
C GLY A 189 -3.75 -16.21 -18.82
N ARG A 190 -4.80 -15.91 -19.58
CA ARG A 190 -4.94 -14.69 -20.37
C ARG A 190 -5.11 -13.44 -19.50
N LEU A 191 -6.01 -13.48 -18.51
CA LEU A 191 -6.28 -12.37 -17.59
C LEU A 191 -5.00 -11.92 -16.85
N LEU A 192 -4.27 -12.87 -16.26
CA LEU A 192 -3.07 -12.59 -15.49
C LEU A 192 -1.91 -12.08 -16.36
N THR A 193 -1.89 -12.37 -17.66
CA THR A 193 -0.94 -11.75 -18.60
C THR A 193 -1.20 -10.24 -18.76
N GLY A 194 -2.45 -9.79 -18.86
CA GLY A 194 -2.78 -8.36 -18.93
C GLY A 194 -2.44 -7.61 -17.64
N ILE A 195 -2.67 -8.24 -16.49
CA ILE A 195 -2.31 -7.70 -15.17
C ILE A 195 -0.77 -7.64 -15.03
N ALA A 196 -0.05 -8.69 -15.42
CA ALA A 196 1.41 -8.73 -15.40
C ALA A 196 2.08 -7.69 -16.32
N ASP A 197 1.50 -7.37 -17.49
CA ASP A 197 1.96 -6.25 -18.31
C ASP A 197 1.73 -4.89 -17.61
N THR A 198 0.62 -4.77 -16.89
CA THR A 198 0.29 -3.57 -16.11
C THR A 198 1.30 -3.34 -14.97
N MET A 199 1.77 -4.42 -14.33
CA MET A 199 2.82 -4.46 -13.28
C MET A 199 4.24 -4.16 -13.79
N THR A 200 4.48 -4.20 -15.09
CA THR A 200 5.83 -4.13 -15.69
C THR A 200 6.03 -2.83 -16.47
N ALA A 201 5.60 -1.72 -15.87
CA ALA A 201 5.84 -0.38 -16.39
C ALA A 201 7.35 -0.07 -16.37
N MET A 202 7.95 0.16 -17.55
CA MET A 202 9.40 0.34 -17.74
C MET A 202 10.00 1.51 -16.92
N GLY A 203 9.19 2.51 -16.54
CA GLY A 203 9.61 3.63 -15.68
C GLY A 203 9.50 3.39 -14.17
N SER A 204 8.83 2.32 -13.73
CA SER A 204 8.60 2.03 -12.30
C SER A 204 9.86 1.55 -11.57
N TRP A 205 9.90 1.73 -10.25
CA TRP A 205 11.01 1.19 -9.45
C TRP A 205 11.04 -0.34 -9.42
N ASN A 206 9.88 -1.01 -9.52
CA ASN A 206 9.81 -2.47 -9.56
C ASN A 206 10.65 -3.10 -10.68
N MET A 207 10.84 -2.44 -11.82
CA MET A 207 11.75 -2.96 -12.85
C MET A 207 13.24 -2.82 -12.46
N HIS A 208 13.62 -1.72 -11.81
CA HIS A 208 15.03 -1.32 -11.61
C HIS A 208 15.58 -1.50 -10.18
N ALA A 209 14.76 -2.01 -9.25
CA ALA A 209 15.11 -2.30 -7.86
C ALA A 209 14.27 -3.48 -7.31
N ARG A 210 14.58 -3.97 -6.11
CA ARG A 210 13.65 -4.77 -5.29
C ARG A 210 12.70 -3.82 -4.57
N SER A 211 11.44 -3.80 -4.96
CA SER A 211 10.40 -2.89 -4.44
C SER A 211 9.09 -3.62 -4.26
N ASP A 212 8.30 -3.22 -3.26
CA ASP A 212 6.95 -3.73 -3.02
C ASP A 212 5.99 -3.42 -4.18
N MET A 213 4.87 -4.12 -4.22
CA MET A 213 3.75 -3.78 -5.09
C MET A 213 2.44 -4.17 -4.41
N VAL A 214 1.40 -3.35 -4.55
CA VAL A 214 0.04 -3.76 -4.21
C VAL A 214 -0.71 -4.06 -5.51
N VAL A 215 -1.29 -5.26 -5.60
CA VAL A 215 -2.25 -5.60 -6.66
C VAL A 215 -3.60 -5.78 -5.98
N ALA A 216 -4.49 -4.82 -6.20
CA ALA A 216 -5.87 -4.85 -5.76
C ALA A 216 -6.74 -5.38 -6.90
N MET A 217 -6.96 -6.70 -6.89
CA MET A 217 -7.73 -7.41 -7.89
C MET A 217 -9.23 -7.15 -7.69
N GLY A 218 -9.93 -6.78 -8.77
CA GLY A 218 -11.39 -6.61 -8.72
C GLY A 218 -12.10 -7.95 -8.54
N PRO A 219 -13.24 -8.01 -7.84
CA PRO A 219 -13.97 -9.25 -7.58
C PRO A 219 -14.27 -10.10 -8.82
N GLN A 220 -14.64 -9.49 -9.95
CA GLN A 220 -14.89 -10.19 -11.21
C GLN A 220 -13.62 -10.87 -11.76
N HIS A 221 -12.45 -10.26 -11.58
CA HIS A 221 -11.15 -10.81 -11.99
C HIS A 221 -10.71 -11.96 -11.05
N ALA A 222 -10.98 -11.84 -9.75
CA ALA A 222 -10.76 -12.92 -8.79
C ALA A 222 -11.67 -14.12 -9.06
N GLU A 223 -12.95 -13.88 -9.39
CA GLU A 223 -13.94 -14.90 -9.72
C GLU A 223 -13.55 -15.75 -10.94
N ILE A 224 -12.94 -15.16 -11.98
CA ILE A 224 -12.41 -15.91 -13.13
C ILE A 224 -11.35 -16.92 -12.68
N CYS A 225 -10.48 -16.52 -11.75
CA CYS A 225 -9.46 -17.39 -11.18
C CYS A 225 -10.08 -18.52 -10.32
N VAL A 226 -11.05 -18.19 -9.47
CA VAL A 226 -11.72 -19.17 -8.59
C VAL A 226 -12.58 -20.17 -9.37
N LYS A 227 -13.28 -19.73 -10.43
CA LYS A 227 -14.02 -20.63 -11.34
C LYS A 227 -13.11 -21.64 -12.05
N ALA A 228 -11.85 -21.28 -12.30
CA ALA A 228 -10.82 -22.19 -12.82
C ALA A 228 -10.13 -23.05 -11.73
N GLY A 229 -10.54 -22.92 -10.46
CA GLY A 229 -9.99 -23.67 -9.32
C GLY A 229 -8.69 -23.12 -8.74
N TRP A 230 -8.31 -21.87 -9.06
CA TRP A 230 -7.04 -21.29 -8.59
C TRP A 230 -7.18 -20.71 -7.17
N SER A 231 -6.22 -21.05 -6.30
CA SER A 231 -6.08 -20.37 -5.01
C SER A 231 -5.44 -18.99 -5.17
N ARG A 232 -5.55 -18.14 -4.13
CA ARG A 232 -4.84 -16.86 -4.08
C ARG A 232 -3.32 -17.05 -4.20
N ALA A 233 -2.78 -18.14 -3.66
CA ALA A 233 -1.37 -18.48 -3.77
C ALA A 233 -0.95 -18.85 -5.21
N ASP A 234 -1.85 -19.44 -6.00
CA ASP A 234 -1.59 -19.72 -7.43
C ASP A 234 -1.60 -18.45 -8.26
N VAL A 235 -2.56 -17.56 -8.00
CA VAL A 235 -2.64 -16.24 -8.65
C VAL A 235 -1.44 -15.37 -8.29
N HIS A 236 -1.08 -15.29 -7.01
CA HIS A 236 0.09 -14.54 -6.52
C HIS A 236 1.39 -15.05 -7.15
N ARG A 237 1.64 -16.37 -7.07
CA ARG A 237 2.81 -17.01 -7.68
C ARG A 237 2.86 -16.75 -9.18
N ARG A 238 1.74 -16.88 -9.90
CA ARG A 238 1.70 -16.68 -11.35
C ARG A 238 1.92 -15.23 -11.76
N LEU A 239 1.47 -14.26 -10.96
CA LEU A 239 1.80 -12.84 -11.19
C LEU A 239 3.30 -12.59 -10.99
N CYS A 240 3.94 -13.19 -9.97
CA CYS A 240 5.39 -13.14 -9.80
C CYS A 240 6.16 -13.79 -10.97
N GLU A 241 5.67 -14.90 -11.52
CA GLU A 241 6.25 -15.58 -12.70
C GLU A 241 6.11 -14.75 -13.99
N LEU A 242 4.93 -14.17 -14.24
CA LEU A 242 4.62 -13.47 -15.49
C LEU A 242 5.11 -12.02 -15.53
N ALA A 243 5.09 -11.32 -14.41
CA ALA A 243 5.42 -9.90 -14.37
C ALA A 243 6.94 -9.70 -14.41
N GLY A 244 7.49 -9.61 -15.62
CA GLY A 244 8.85 -9.14 -15.88
C GLY A 244 9.03 -8.58 -17.29
N ARG A 245 10.28 -8.23 -17.62
CA ARG A 245 10.71 -7.83 -18.97
C ARG A 245 12.02 -8.52 -19.31
N LYS A 246 12.34 -8.66 -20.59
CA LYS A 246 13.66 -9.14 -21.01
C LYS A 246 14.67 -8.00 -20.98
N VAL A 247 15.94 -8.35 -20.81
CA VAL A 247 17.05 -7.40 -20.82
C VAL A 247 17.07 -6.56 -22.09
N ARG A 248 16.75 -7.13 -23.27
CA ARG A 248 16.61 -6.37 -24.53
C ARG A 248 15.58 -5.23 -24.46
N ASP A 249 14.47 -5.43 -23.73
CA ASP A 249 13.40 -4.45 -23.62
C ASP A 249 13.87 -3.28 -22.75
N LEU A 250 14.57 -3.61 -21.65
CA LEU A 250 15.11 -2.63 -20.69
C LEU A 250 16.31 -1.86 -21.26
N LYS A 251 17.15 -2.50 -22.08
CA LYS A 251 18.18 -1.81 -22.90
C LYS A 251 17.58 -0.71 -23.80
N GLY A 252 16.29 -0.79 -24.12
CA GLY A 252 15.54 0.22 -24.87
C GLY A 252 15.07 1.45 -24.09
N GLY A 253 15.15 1.50 -22.75
CA GLY A 253 14.72 2.70 -22.01
C GLY A 253 14.56 2.56 -20.49
N GLY A 254 13.68 3.39 -19.92
CA GLY A 254 13.46 3.45 -18.47
C GLY A 254 14.69 3.97 -17.71
N ASN A 255 15.09 3.25 -16.66
CA ASN A 255 16.22 3.59 -15.80
C ASN A 255 17.27 2.46 -15.76
N TRP A 256 17.36 1.71 -16.86
CA TRP A 256 18.25 0.56 -17.02
C TRP A 256 19.73 0.94 -16.87
N ARG A 257 20.47 0.16 -16.07
CA ARG A 257 21.92 0.26 -15.90
C ARG A 257 22.48 -1.11 -15.57
N ARG A 258 23.57 -1.52 -16.24
CA ARG A 258 24.27 -2.80 -15.97
C ARG A 258 24.64 -2.97 -14.49
N GLU A 259 25.12 -1.90 -13.88
CA GLU A 259 25.45 -1.79 -12.44
C GLU A 259 24.26 -2.08 -11.53
N ARG A 260 23.04 -1.67 -11.91
CA ARG A 260 21.82 -1.88 -11.11
C ARG A 260 21.27 -3.27 -11.29
N ALA A 261 21.32 -3.81 -12.51
CA ALA A 261 20.94 -5.20 -12.79
C ALA A 261 21.76 -6.18 -11.93
N LEU A 262 23.07 -5.98 -11.87
CA LEU A 262 24.01 -6.74 -11.03
C LEU A 262 23.89 -6.46 -9.51
N ALA A 263 23.12 -5.45 -9.11
CA ALA A 263 22.83 -5.12 -7.72
C ALA A 263 21.42 -5.55 -7.29
N LEU A 264 20.69 -6.28 -8.13
CA LEU A 264 19.43 -6.91 -7.75
C LEU A 264 19.71 -8.15 -6.87
N PRO A 265 18.83 -8.49 -5.91
CA PRO A 265 18.97 -9.68 -5.06
C PRO A 265 18.49 -10.96 -5.75
N ILE A 266 18.80 -11.11 -7.04
CA ILE A 266 18.47 -12.23 -7.93
C ILE A 266 19.59 -12.37 -8.96
N ASP A 267 19.83 -13.58 -9.47
CA ASP A 267 20.79 -13.79 -10.56
C ASP A 267 20.28 -13.15 -11.85
N VAL A 268 21.09 -12.27 -12.44
CA VAL A 268 20.80 -11.56 -13.69
C VAL A 268 22.06 -11.50 -14.54
N ASP A 269 21.98 -12.01 -15.76
CA ASP A 269 22.95 -11.69 -16.82
C ASP A 269 22.47 -10.43 -17.55
N PRO A 270 23.14 -9.28 -17.43
CA PRO A 270 22.73 -8.04 -18.09
C PRO A 270 23.21 -7.94 -19.55
N ASP A 271 24.03 -8.88 -20.00
CA ASP A 271 24.63 -8.90 -21.32
C ASP A 271 23.86 -9.85 -22.25
N ASP A 272 23.30 -10.96 -21.74
CA ASP A 272 22.25 -11.74 -22.40
C ASP A 272 20.99 -10.90 -22.65
N ASP A 273 20.46 -10.94 -23.88
CA ASP A 273 19.26 -10.20 -24.30
C ASP A 273 17.96 -10.99 -24.09
N ASP A 274 18.00 -12.32 -23.98
CA ASP A 274 16.82 -13.17 -23.74
C ASP A 274 16.51 -13.29 -22.22
N CYS A 275 17.50 -13.03 -21.34
CA CYS A 275 17.41 -13.00 -19.87
C CYS A 275 16.20 -12.20 -19.35
N PHE A 276 15.45 -12.80 -18.43
CA PHE A 276 14.18 -12.27 -17.90
C PHE A 276 14.36 -11.70 -16.49
N ILE A 277 13.93 -10.45 -16.30
CA ILE A 277 14.00 -9.74 -15.01
C ILE A 277 12.56 -9.53 -14.52
N PRO A 278 12.13 -10.20 -13.43
CA PRO A 278 10.80 -9.99 -12.86
C PRO A 278 10.69 -8.61 -12.21
N ALA A 279 9.49 -8.04 -12.16
CA ALA A 279 9.13 -6.84 -11.43
C ALA A 279 9.13 -7.09 -9.90
N ILE A 280 8.77 -8.30 -9.49
CA ILE A 280 8.80 -8.76 -8.09
C ILE A 280 10.07 -9.58 -7.88
N LYS A 281 10.99 -9.07 -7.05
CA LYS A 281 12.31 -9.71 -6.81
C LYS A 281 12.26 -10.75 -5.70
N ASN A 282 11.44 -10.56 -4.67
CA ASN A 282 11.01 -11.60 -3.73
C ASN A 282 9.47 -11.63 -3.75
N PRO A 283 8.81 -12.80 -3.90
CA PRO A 283 7.35 -12.93 -3.82
C PRO A 283 6.72 -12.24 -2.59
N ASP A 284 7.40 -12.19 -1.44
CA ASP A 284 6.93 -11.50 -0.22
C ASP A 284 6.63 -10.00 -0.44
N ASP A 285 7.28 -9.38 -1.42
CA ASP A 285 7.14 -7.95 -1.77
C ASP A 285 5.78 -7.66 -2.45
N LEU A 286 5.13 -8.67 -3.05
CA LEU A 286 3.83 -8.55 -3.71
C LEU A 286 2.67 -8.74 -2.73
N GLN A 287 1.95 -7.65 -2.45
CA GLN A 287 0.72 -7.66 -1.63
C GLN A 287 -0.50 -7.81 -2.56
N LEU A 288 -0.95 -9.05 -2.76
CA LEU A 288 -2.20 -9.35 -3.49
C LEU A 288 -3.41 -9.25 -2.54
N ILE A 289 -4.38 -8.41 -2.91
CA ILE A 289 -5.65 -8.19 -2.18
C ILE A 289 -6.84 -8.23 -3.13
N VAL A 290 -8.05 -8.48 -2.62
CA VAL A 290 -9.30 -8.32 -3.39
C VAL A 290 -10.02 -7.06 -2.94
N ALA A 291 -10.17 -6.08 -3.84
CA ALA A 291 -10.79 -4.78 -3.54
C ALA A 291 -11.33 -4.09 -4.80
N GLY A 292 -12.20 -3.11 -4.59
CA GLY A 292 -13.07 -2.56 -5.62
C GLY A 292 -14.42 -3.29 -5.66
N GLY A 293 -15.40 -2.70 -6.33
CA GLY A 293 -16.70 -3.35 -6.56
C GLY A 293 -16.67 -4.26 -7.79
N TRP A 294 -17.75 -5.01 -7.99
CA TRP A 294 -17.89 -5.89 -9.15
C TRP A 294 -17.71 -5.15 -10.49
N GLY A 295 -16.68 -5.54 -11.24
CA GLY A 295 -16.40 -5.01 -12.57
C GLY A 295 -15.06 -5.47 -13.15
N PRO A 296 -14.85 -5.29 -14.47
CA PRO A 296 -13.71 -5.82 -15.21
C PRO A 296 -12.43 -4.97 -15.04
N CYS A 297 -11.98 -4.79 -13.80
CA CYS A 297 -10.85 -3.91 -13.48
C CYS A 297 -9.99 -4.45 -12.34
N THR A 298 -8.67 -4.31 -12.45
CA THR A 298 -7.69 -4.56 -11.39
C THR A 298 -6.76 -3.35 -11.25
N ALA A 299 -6.49 -2.94 -10.01
CA ALA A 299 -5.60 -1.83 -9.71
C ALA A 299 -4.18 -2.33 -9.35
N VAL A 300 -3.17 -1.75 -9.99
CA VAL A 300 -1.76 -2.06 -9.77
C VAL A 300 -1.03 -0.83 -9.25
N CYS A 301 -0.52 -0.89 -8.03
CA CYS A 301 0.16 0.19 -7.34
C CYS A 301 1.66 -0.15 -7.22
N HIS A 302 2.47 0.41 -8.10
CA HIS A 302 3.92 0.20 -8.16
C HIS A 302 4.61 0.75 -6.90
N GLY A 303 5.72 0.15 -6.50
CA GLY A 303 6.46 0.50 -5.29
C GLY A 303 7.33 1.75 -5.42
N TRP A 304 7.70 2.28 -4.26
CA TRP A 304 8.82 3.21 -4.13
C TRP A 304 10.17 2.55 -4.48
N SER A 305 11.27 3.31 -4.44
CA SER A 305 12.60 2.76 -4.61
C SER A 305 12.92 1.70 -3.55
N GLY A 306 13.86 0.81 -3.86
CA GLY A 306 14.06 -0.44 -3.11
C GLY A 306 14.63 -0.34 -1.69
N GLY A 307 14.57 0.83 -1.07
CA GLY A 307 14.93 1.09 0.33
C GLY A 307 13.76 1.16 1.31
N SER A 308 12.53 0.82 0.89
CA SER A 308 11.36 0.61 1.76
C SER A 308 10.81 -0.80 1.55
N ARG A 309 10.14 -1.37 2.56
CA ARG A 309 9.43 -2.66 2.55
C ARG A 309 8.04 -2.49 3.14
N ALA A 310 7.09 -3.29 2.67
CA ALA A 310 5.78 -3.38 3.30
C ALA A 310 5.88 -3.92 4.73
N VAL A 311 5.21 -3.27 5.67
CA VAL A 311 5.20 -3.64 7.09
C VAL A 311 3.80 -3.98 7.55
N HIS A 312 3.66 -4.90 8.51
CA HIS A 312 2.37 -5.26 9.07
C HIS A 312 2.42 -5.57 10.56
N GLY A 313 1.26 -5.46 11.21
CA GLY A 313 1.09 -5.77 12.63
C GLY A 313 -0.38 -5.81 13.03
N SER A 314 -0.66 -6.60 14.07
CA SER A 314 -1.93 -6.56 14.79
C SER A 314 -2.02 -5.32 15.69
N TYR A 315 -3.23 -4.85 15.96
CA TYR A 315 -3.49 -3.72 16.85
C TYR A 315 -4.70 -3.95 17.76
N LEU A 316 -4.77 -3.17 18.85
CA LEU A 316 -5.81 -3.24 19.88
C LEU A 316 -6.74 -2.01 19.84
N VAL A 317 -7.89 -2.13 20.50
CA VAL A 317 -9.02 -1.17 20.51
C VAL A 317 -9.41 -0.84 21.95
#